data_AF-A0A2D9G7H6-F1
#
_entry.id   AF-A0A2D9G7H6-F1
#
_cell.length_a   1.000
_cell.length_b   1.000
_cell.length_c   1.000
_cell.angle_alpha   90.00
_cell.angle_beta   90.00
_cell.angle_gamma   90.00
#
_symmetry.space_group_name_H-M   'P 1'
#
loop_
_entity.id
_entity.type
_entity.pdbx_description
1 polymer ?
#
loop_
_entity_poly.entity_id
_entity_poly.type
_entity_poly.pdbx_seq_one_letter_code
_entity_poly.pdbx_strand_id
1 'polypeptide(L)'
;PPPAELPPPPAELPPPPAELPPPPADLSPYTVEKPSQNIIQNSNNTVLNQGVVWPWPPEDEWDSKQLRTNLLEAMAAAKNGENKKVEDILEQIGPHLGKNIELLFHIGVLLKRLGREYELVQMLTKAQAQFPGNSDVENAVSKLS
;
A
#
# COMPACT_ATOMS: atom_id res chain seq x y z
N PRO A 1 14.70 -70.68 -42.24
CA PRO A 1 14.75 -69.56 -41.27
C PRO A 1 16.18 -68.99 -41.27
N PRO A 2 16.37 -67.69 -41.59
CA PRO A 2 17.70 -67.10 -41.70
C PRO A 2 18.35 -66.81 -40.33
N PRO A 3 19.68 -66.62 -40.27
CA PRO A 3 20.50 -66.70 -39.06
C PRO A 3 20.56 -65.40 -38.25
N ALA A 4 20.95 -65.51 -36.97
CA ALA A 4 21.15 -64.43 -36.02
C ALA A 4 22.38 -63.56 -36.35
N GLU A 5 22.23 -62.23 -36.34
CA GLU A 5 23.33 -61.27 -36.33
C GLU A 5 23.23 -60.41 -35.06
N LEU A 6 24.29 -60.47 -34.23
CA LEU A 6 24.49 -59.56 -33.09
C LEU A 6 24.90 -58.16 -33.60
N PRO A 7 24.39 -57.07 -33.00
CA PRO A 7 24.83 -55.72 -33.32
C PRO A 7 26.24 -55.39 -32.75
N PRO A 8 26.99 -54.47 -33.40
CA PRO A 8 28.38 -54.09 -33.09
C PRO A 8 28.54 -53.25 -31.80
N PRO A 9 29.79 -53.07 -31.29
CA PRO A 9 30.07 -52.46 -29.99
C PRO A 9 29.81 -50.93 -29.92
N PRO A 10 29.76 -50.34 -28.72
CA PRO A 10 29.41 -48.93 -28.51
C PRO A 10 30.43 -47.96 -29.09
N ALA A 11 29.95 -46.99 -29.87
CA ALA A 11 30.73 -45.86 -30.36
C ALA A 11 31.13 -44.91 -29.21
N GLU A 12 32.39 -44.49 -29.20
CA GLU A 12 32.99 -43.54 -28.28
C GLU A 12 32.25 -42.19 -28.24
N LEU A 13 32.13 -41.61 -27.03
CA LEU A 13 31.56 -40.27 -26.83
C LEU A 13 32.43 -39.19 -27.49
N PRO A 14 31.84 -38.17 -28.15
CA PRO A 14 32.58 -37.03 -28.67
C PRO A 14 33.08 -36.10 -27.54
N PRO A 15 34.19 -35.37 -27.75
CA PRO A 15 34.74 -34.41 -26.78
C PRO A 15 33.84 -33.17 -26.59
N PRO A 16 33.97 -32.43 -25.48
CA PRO A 16 33.15 -31.26 -25.19
C PRO A 16 33.46 -30.08 -26.13
N PRO A 17 32.45 -29.34 -26.62
CA PRO A 17 32.65 -28.11 -27.39
C PRO A 17 33.21 -26.94 -26.56
N ALA A 18 34.12 -26.20 -27.19
CA ALA A 18 34.85 -25.05 -26.66
C ALA A 18 33.98 -23.84 -26.24
N GLU A 19 34.54 -23.02 -25.35
CA GLU A 19 34.01 -21.74 -24.84
C GLU A 19 33.39 -20.84 -25.92
N LEU A 20 32.20 -20.31 -25.63
CA LEU A 20 31.51 -19.27 -26.41
C LEU A 20 31.77 -17.88 -25.79
N PRO A 21 31.95 -16.83 -26.61
CA PRO A 21 32.27 -15.47 -26.15
C PRO A 21 31.05 -14.74 -25.55
N PRO A 22 31.25 -13.70 -24.71
CA PRO A 22 30.14 -12.94 -24.15
C PRO A 22 29.43 -12.07 -25.21
N PRO A 23 28.11 -11.86 -25.12
CA PRO A 23 27.37 -11.03 -26.07
C PRO A 23 27.54 -9.51 -25.82
N PRO A 24 27.46 -8.68 -26.88
CA PRO A 24 27.65 -7.23 -26.80
C PRO A 24 26.39 -6.49 -26.31
N ALA A 25 26.62 -5.31 -25.74
CA ALA A 25 25.60 -4.38 -25.28
C ALA A 25 24.97 -3.56 -26.42
N ASP A 26 23.68 -3.26 -26.22
CA ASP A 26 22.86 -2.18 -26.80
C ASP A 26 22.29 -2.37 -28.22
N LEU A 27 20.94 -2.50 -28.32
CA LEU A 27 20.04 -1.59 -29.03
C LEU A 27 18.57 -2.08 -28.95
N SER A 28 17.71 -1.25 -28.36
CA SER A 28 16.27 -1.38 -28.03
C SER A 28 15.34 -1.43 -29.26
N PRO A 29 14.08 -1.96 -29.17
CA PRO A 29 12.96 -1.09 -28.75
C PRO A 29 11.82 -1.84 -28.03
N TYR A 30 11.71 -1.66 -26.71
CA TYR A 30 10.43 -1.84 -26.03
C TYR A 30 10.10 -0.56 -25.30
N THR A 31 9.19 0.21 -25.90
CA THR A 31 8.39 1.19 -25.19
C THR A 31 7.55 0.44 -24.16
N VAL A 32 7.98 0.47 -22.90
CA VAL A 32 7.09 0.36 -21.75
C VAL A 32 7.05 1.73 -21.12
N GLU A 33 5.93 2.41 -21.34
CA GLU A 33 5.59 3.63 -20.63
C GLU A 33 5.56 3.35 -19.12
N LYS A 34 6.23 4.24 -18.38
CA LYS A 34 6.19 4.36 -16.91
C LYS A 34 4.74 4.25 -16.40
N PRO A 35 4.60 3.70 -15.18
CA PRO A 35 4.29 4.64 -14.11
C PRO A 35 5.49 4.70 -13.18
N SER A 36 5.89 5.94 -12.93
CA SER A 36 6.83 6.31 -11.90
C SER A 36 6.39 5.69 -10.57
N GLN A 37 6.97 4.54 -10.20
CA GLN A 37 7.11 4.21 -8.80
C GLN A 37 8.15 5.19 -8.26
N ASN A 38 7.68 6.38 -7.91
CA ASN A 38 8.42 7.30 -7.09
C ASN A 38 8.49 6.62 -5.71
N ILE A 39 9.42 5.68 -5.56
CA ILE A 39 9.82 5.16 -4.26
C ILE A 39 10.55 6.33 -3.62
N ILE A 40 9.79 7.24 -3.01
CA ILE A 40 10.34 8.22 -2.08
C ILE A 40 10.75 7.39 -0.85
N GLN A 41 11.95 6.81 -0.92
CA GLN A 41 12.69 6.42 0.27
C GLN A 41 13.07 7.70 1.00
N ASN A 42 12.16 8.26 1.80
CA ASN A 42 12.56 9.15 2.88
C ASN A 42 12.95 8.31 4.10
N SER A 43 14.09 7.64 3.96
CA SER A 43 14.86 7.09 5.07
C SER A 43 15.61 8.24 5.73
N ASN A 44 14.92 9.06 6.53
CA ASN A 44 15.59 9.94 7.49
C ASN A 44 14.69 10.29 8.68
N ASN A 45 15.14 9.75 9.82
CA ASN A 45 15.00 10.30 11.16
C ASN A 45 13.78 9.83 11.96
N THR A 46 13.99 8.84 12.83
CA THR A 46 13.82 8.93 14.30
C THR A 46 12.78 9.93 14.84
N VAL A 47 11.59 9.99 14.25
CA VAL A 47 10.34 10.53 14.82
C VAL A 47 9.29 9.43 14.75
N LEU A 48 9.70 8.20 15.07
CA LEU A 48 8.93 6.98 14.82
C LEU A 48 7.68 6.81 15.70
N ASN A 49 7.22 7.82 16.46
CA ASN A 49 6.16 7.61 17.45
C ASN A 49 5.28 8.84 17.80
N GLN A 50 5.24 9.91 16.99
CA GLN A 50 4.49 11.12 17.37
C GLN A 50 3.48 11.64 16.33
N GLY A 51 2.77 10.77 15.62
CA GLY A 51 1.71 11.29 14.74
C GLY A 51 1.03 10.36 13.74
N VAL A 52 1.41 9.08 13.65
CA VAL A 52 0.79 8.16 12.68
C VAL A 52 -0.20 7.24 13.39
N VAL A 53 -1.25 7.83 13.97
CA VAL A 53 -2.37 7.02 14.48
C VAL A 53 -3.17 6.40 13.32
N TRP A 54 -3.05 6.99 12.14
CA TRP A 54 -3.78 6.62 10.94
C TRP A 54 -3.35 5.26 10.38
N PRO A 55 -4.26 4.54 9.72
CA PRO A 55 -3.94 3.26 9.09
C PRO A 55 -3.13 3.40 7.80
N TRP A 56 -3.07 4.61 7.22
CA TRP A 56 -2.31 4.90 6.00
C TRP A 56 -0.85 5.27 6.28
N PRO A 57 0.06 5.02 5.32
CA PRO A 57 1.43 5.54 5.39
C PRO A 57 1.39 7.07 5.38
N PRO A 58 2.14 7.75 6.26
CA PRO A 58 2.15 9.21 6.31
C PRO A 58 2.84 9.81 5.08
N GLU A 59 2.23 10.84 4.52
CA GLU A 59 2.79 11.70 3.47
C GLU A 59 2.75 13.18 3.90
N ASP A 60 2.89 14.12 2.96
CA ASP A 60 2.77 15.55 3.21
C ASP A 60 1.41 15.91 3.81
N GLU A 61 1.39 16.63 4.93
CA GLU A 61 0.14 17.03 5.58
C GLU A 61 -0.64 18.02 4.71
N TRP A 62 -1.95 17.78 4.55
CA TRP A 62 -2.84 18.72 3.86
C TRP A 62 -3.44 19.73 4.83
N ASP A 63 -3.82 20.89 4.29
CA ASP A 63 -4.52 21.91 5.05
C ASP A 63 -5.85 21.37 5.61
N SER A 64 -6.16 21.68 6.86
CA SER A 64 -7.37 21.20 7.53
C SER A 64 -8.65 21.56 6.77
N LYS A 65 -8.68 22.68 6.03
CA LYS A 65 -9.82 23.05 5.18
C LYS A 65 -9.97 22.08 4.01
N GLN A 66 -8.85 21.75 3.35
CA GLN A 66 -8.84 20.79 2.24
C GLN A 66 -9.26 19.40 2.73
N LEU A 67 -8.75 18.94 3.87
CA LEU A 67 -9.14 17.67 4.47
C LEU A 67 -10.65 17.64 4.77
N ARG A 68 -11.19 18.69 5.40
CA ARG A 68 -12.64 18.79 5.69
C ARG A 68 -13.50 18.80 4.42
N THR A 69 -13.05 19.47 3.35
CA THR A 69 -13.77 19.48 2.07
C THR A 69 -13.86 18.08 1.47
N ASN A 70 -12.74 17.36 1.41
CA ASN A 70 -12.71 15.98 0.91
C ASN A 70 -13.52 15.04 1.82
N LEU A 71 -13.40 15.19 3.14
CA LEU A 71 -14.16 14.42 4.11
C LEU A 71 -15.68 14.63 3.96
N LEU A 72 -16.12 15.87 3.68
CA LEU A 72 -17.52 16.16 3.40
C LEU A 72 -17.98 15.48 2.10
N GLU A 73 -17.13 15.44 1.08
CA GLU A 73 -17.40 14.70 -0.15
C GLU A 73 -17.52 13.20 0.11
N ALA A 74 -16.62 12.62 0.91
CA ALA A 74 -16.70 11.22 1.34
C ALA A 74 -17.98 10.95 2.14
N MET A 75 -18.39 11.85 3.04
CA MET A 75 -19.65 11.74 3.76
C MET A 75 -20.86 11.85 2.82
N ALA A 76 -20.82 12.70 1.79
CA ALA A 76 -21.89 12.82 0.80
C ALA A 76 -22.02 11.54 -0.04
N ALA A 77 -20.89 11.03 -0.57
CA ALA A 77 -20.82 9.74 -1.26
C ALA A 77 -21.32 8.60 -0.36
N ALA A 78 -20.99 8.66 0.92
CA ALA A 78 -21.48 7.71 1.91
C ALA A 78 -23.00 7.78 2.10
N LYS A 79 -23.60 8.97 2.08
CA LYS A 79 -25.06 9.07 2.15
C LYS A 79 -25.74 8.53 0.89
N ASN A 80 -25.09 8.58 -0.26
CA ASN A 80 -25.60 8.08 -1.53
C ASN A 80 -25.39 6.56 -1.74
N GLY A 81 -24.67 5.87 -0.84
CA GLY A 81 -24.33 4.46 -1.03
C GLY A 81 -23.11 4.21 -1.92
N GLU A 82 -22.37 5.25 -2.29
CA GLU A 82 -21.22 5.19 -3.20
C GLU A 82 -19.93 4.75 -2.48
N ASN A 83 -19.90 3.52 -1.96
CA ASN A 83 -18.80 3.05 -1.11
C ASN A 83 -17.42 3.12 -1.78
N LYS A 84 -17.33 2.82 -3.09
CA LYS A 84 -16.08 2.96 -3.85
C LYS A 84 -15.53 4.38 -3.81
N LYS A 85 -16.41 5.38 -4.03
CA LYS A 85 -16.02 6.78 -3.98
C LYS A 85 -15.56 7.21 -2.58
N VAL A 86 -16.20 6.68 -1.54
CA VAL A 86 -15.76 6.91 -0.14
C VAL A 86 -14.36 6.35 0.09
N GLU A 87 -14.10 5.15 -0.40
CA GLU A 87 -12.80 4.49 -0.30
C GLU A 87 -11.72 5.27 -1.07
N ASP A 88 -11.98 5.65 -2.32
CA ASP A 88 -11.05 6.45 -3.13
C ASP A 88 -10.67 7.76 -2.44
N ILE A 89 -11.66 8.48 -1.87
CA ILE A 89 -11.41 9.73 -1.16
C ILE A 89 -10.63 9.48 0.15
N LEU A 90 -10.95 8.41 0.89
CA LEU A 90 -10.23 8.06 2.11
C LEU A 90 -8.77 7.69 1.83
N GLU A 91 -8.51 6.89 0.79
CA GLU A 91 -7.15 6.56 0.35
C GLU A 91 -6.38 7.81 -0.08
N GLN A 92 -7.07 8.79 -0.67
CA GLN A 92 -6.45 10.06 -1.04
C GLN A 92 -6.12 10.95 0.16
N ILE A 93 -7.03 11.10 1.14
CA ILE A 93 -6.78 11.99 2.30
C ILE A 93 -5.97 11.32 3.40
N GLY A 94 -6.03 9.99 3.51
CA GLY A 94 -5.46 9.19 4.60
C GLY A 94 -3.99 9.48 4.88
N PRO A 95 -3.12 9.45 3.86
CA PRO A 95 -1.70 9.77 4.00
C PRO A 95 -1.44 11.21 4.47
N HIS A 96 -2.35 12.13 4.16
CA HIS A 96 -2.21 13.56 4.41
C HIS A 96 -2.88 14.03 5.72
N LEU A 97 -3.48 13.11 6.50
CA LEU A 97 -4.16 13.45 7.76
C LEU A 97 -3.22 14.01 8.82
N GLY A 98 -1.95 13.57 8.82
CA GLY A 98 -0.90 14.08 9.71
C GLY A 98 -1.34 14.16 11.18
N LYS A 99 -1.30 15.36 11.77
CA LYS A 99 -1.64 15.61 13.18
C LYS A 99 -3.11 15.98 13.43
N ASN A 100 -3.98 15.92 12.43
CA ASN A 100 -5.38 16.36 12.51
C ASN A 100 -6.29 15.35 13.26
N ILE A 101 -6.03 15.14 14.55
CA ILE A 101 -6.77 14.18 15.41
C ILE A 101 -8.26 14.53 15.56
N GLU A 102 -8.66 15.78 15.35
CA GLU A 102 -10.07 16.18 15.30
C GLU A 102 -10.88 15.42 14.22
N LEU A 103 -10.22 14.93 13.17
CA LEU A 103 -10.86 14.18 12.09
C LEU A 103 -11.04 12.70 12.43
N LEU A 104 -10.45 12.22 13.53
CA LEU A 104 -10.42 10.80 13.91
C LEU A 104 -11.81 10.19 13.97
N PHE A 105 -12.75 10.88 14.62
CA PHE A 105 -14.14 10.43 14.71
C PHE A 105 -14.76 10.25 13.32
N HIS A 106 -14.61 11.25 12.45
CA HIS A 106 -15.24 11.26 11.13
C HIS A 106 -14.64 10.19 10.21
N ILE A 107 -13.31 10.07 10.18
CA ILE A 107 -12.59 9.01 9.46
C ILE A 107 -13.03 7.64 9.97
N GLY A 108 -13.15 7.48 11.29
CA GLY A 108 -13.57 6.23 11.88
C GLY A 108 -15.00 5.82 11.52
N VAL A 109 -15.94 6.77 11.43
CA VAL A 109 -17.31 6.51 10.91
C VAL A 109 -17.26 6.00 9.47
N LEU A 110 -16.42 6.60 8.62
CA LEU A 110 -16.29 6.17 7.23
C LEU A 110 -15.64 4.79 7.12
N LEU A 111 -14.58 4.51 7.89
CA LEU A 111 -13.95 3.19 7.97
C LEU A 111 -14.94 2.11 8.42
N LYS A 112 -15.74 2.38 9.46
CA LYS A 112 -16.80 1.47 9.93
C LYS A 112 -17.82 1.19 8.83
N ARG A 113 -18.20 2.22 8.08
CA ARG A 113 -19.15 2.09 6.97
C ARG A 113 -18.60 1.27 5.80
N LEU A 114 -17.29 1.32 5.57
CA LEU A 114 -16.61 0.48 4.57
C LEU A 114 -16.34 -0.96 5.05
N GLY A 115 -16.61 -1.28 6.31
CA GLY A 115 -16.28 -2.59 6.88
C GLY A 115 -14.78 -2.76 7.20
N ARG A 116 -14.01 -1.67 7.22
CA ARG A 116 -12.58 -1.65 7.60
C ARG A 116 -12.41 -1.57 9.11
N GLU A 117 -13.10 -2.46 9.82
CA GLU A 117 -13.16 -2.45 11.29
C GLU A 117 -11.81 -2.73 11.94
N TYR A 118 -10.99 -3.60 11.32
CA TYR A 118 -9.65 -3.89 11.79
C TYR A 118 -8.77 -2.63 11.85
N GLU A 119 -8.79 -1.84 10.79
CA GLU A 119 -8.01 -0.61 10.70
C GLU A 119 -8.57 0.49 11.60
N LEU A 120 -9.90 0.57 11.74
CA LEU A 120 -10.54 1.41 12.73
C LEU A 120 -10.04 1.09 14.15
N VAL A 121 -10.08 -0.18 14.57
CA VAL A 121 -9.65 -0.59 15.91
C VAL A 121 -8.17 -0.30 16.13
N GLN A 122 -7.31 -0.61 15.16
CA GLN A 122 -5.89 -0.26 15.25
C GLN A 122 -5.68 1.25 15.39
N MET A 123 -6.38 2.04 14.58
CA MET A 123 -6.30 3.49 14.58
C MET A 123 -6.72 4.07 15.93
N LEU A 124 -7.87 3.62 16.47
CA LEU A 124 -8.36 4.02 17.78
C LEU A 124 -7.40 3.63 18.91
N THR A 125 -6.84 2.42 18.86
CA THR A 125 -5.87 1.94 19.86
C THR A 125 -4.61 2.80 19.86
N LYS A 126 -4.05 3.09 18.67
CA LYS A 126 -2.88 3.97 18.52
C LYS A 126 -3.19 5.39 18.98
N ALA A 127 -4.36 5.92 18.64
CA ALA A 127 -4.80 7.25 19.04
C ALA A 127 -4.95 7.37 20.56
N GLN A 128 -5.57 6.39 21.22
CA GLN A 128 -5.72 6.37 22.67
C GLN A 128 -4.37 6.30 23.39
N ALA A 129 -3.41 5.53 22.85
CA ALA A 129 -2.07 5.43 23.41
C ALA A 129 -1.24 6.72 23.23
N GLN A 130 -1.36 7.40 22.07
CA GLN A 130 -0.57 8.59 21.75
C GLN A 130 -1.18 9.89 22.32
N PHE A 131 -2.50 9.97 22.43
CA PHE A 131 -3.23 11.18 22.85
C PHE A 131 -4.15 10.88 24.05
N PRO A 132 -3.60 10.48 25.21
CA PRO A 132 -4.41 10.23 26.40
C PRO A 132 -5.09 11.53 26.87
N GLY A 133 -6.39 11.47 27.18
CA GLY A 133 -7.19 12.61 27.65
C GLY A 133 -7.57 13.62 26.56
N ASN A 134 -7.36 13.29 25.28
CA ASN A 134 -7.89 14.10 24.19
C ASN A 134 -9.38 13.80 23.97
N SER A 135 -10.23 14.82 24.07
CA SER A 135 -11.68 14.69 23.95
C SER A 135 -12.14 14.09 22.61
N ASP A 136 -11.46 14.38 21.50
CA ASP A 136 -11.81 13.84 20.18
C ASP A 136 -11.53 12.33 20.11
N VAL A 137 -10.44 11.89 20.71
CA VAL A 137 -10.06 10.47 20.79
C VAL A 137 -10.99 9.70 21.71
N GLU A 138 -11.27 10.22 22.90
CA GLU A 138 -12.20 9.58 23.85
C GLU A 138 -13.61 9.47 23.28
N ASN A 139 -14.08 10.51 22.59
CA ASN A 139 -15.36 10.48 21.89
C ASN A 139 -15.35 9.45 20.74
N ALA A 140 -14.31 9.43 19.92
CA ALA A 140 -14.17 8.47 18.84
C ALA A 140 -14.17 7.02 19.34
N VAL A 141 -13.36 6.72 20.35
CA VAL A 141 -13.33 5.40 20.99
C VAL A 141 -14.70 5.04 21.57
N SER A 142 -15.32 5.93 22.34
CA SER A 142 -16.61 5.67 22.99
C SER A 142 -17.77 5.44 22.01
N LYS A 143 -17.72 6.04 20.83
CA LYS A 143 -18.79 5.96 19.81
C LYS A 143 -18.56 4.87 18.78
N LEU A 144 -17.31 4.51 18.50
CA LEU A 144 -16.94 3.65 17.38
C LEU A 144 -16.44 2.27 17.80
N SER A 145 -15.96 2.12 19.04
CA SER A 145 -15.59 0.83 19.64
C SER A 145 -16.77 -0.12 19.82
#